data_AF-A0A1Q7VJU3-F1
#
_entry.id   AF-A0A1Q7VJU3-F1
#
_cell.length_a   1.000
_cell.length_b   1.000
_cell.length_c   1.000
_cell.angle_alpha   90.00
_cell.angle_beta   90.00
_cell.angle_gamma   90.00
#
_symmetry.space_group_name_H-M   'P 1'
#
loop_
_entity.id
_entity.type
_entity.pdbx_description
1 polymer ?
#
loop_
_entity_poly.entity_id
_entity_poly.type
_entity_poly.pdbx_seq_one_letter_code
_entity_poly.pdbx_strand_id
1 'polypeptide(L)'
;MLATELDPHSAAETVVSKLMDYAGTTEHSHHFLMGKSTEIGLPVEAIEGDQRFQEGILSVHHWYMTSFARSNSLKIIDNSNDETWIVNLTGQA
;
A
#
# COMPACT_ATOMS: atom_id res chain seq x y z
N MET A 1 5.01 -2.20 13.22
CA MET A 1 3.92 -1.26 13.58
C MET A 1 3.23 -1.66 14.88
N LEU A 2 2.63 -2.86 15.03
CA LEU A 2 2.02 -3.28 16.32
C LEU A 2 3.01 -3.80 17.37
N ALA A 3 4.27 -4.07 16.98
CA ALA A 3 5.29 -4.63 17.88
C ALA A 3 5.67 -3.72 19.07
N THR A 4 5.28 -2.44 19.02
CA THR A 4 5.52 -1.45 20.07
C THR A 4 4.35 -1.30 21.05
N GLU A 5 3.22 -1.98 20.80
CA GLU A 5 2.09 -2.01 21.73
C GLU A 5 2.44 -2.77 23.01
N LEU A 6 1.71 -2.50 24.09
CA LEU A 6 1.92 -3.18 25.38
C LEU A 6 1.72 -4.71 25.27
N ASP A 7 0.74 -5.12 24.45
CA ASP A 7 0.49 -6.52 24.09
C ASP A 7 0.27 -6.62 22.57
N PRO A 8 1.35 -6.83 21.79
CA PRO A 8 1.28 -6.89 20.34
C PRO A 8 0.41 -8.02 19.79
N HIS A 9 0.31 -9.14 20.53
CA HIS A 9 -0.46 -10.30 20.09
C HIS A 9 -1.96 -10.01 20.19
N SER A 10 -2.41 -9.54 21.36
CA SER A 10 -3.80 -9.14 21.58
C SER A 10 -4.24 -7.99 20.66
N ALA A 11 -3.36 -7.02 20.43
CA ALA A 11 -3.61 -5.94 19.48
C ALA A 11 -3.81 -6.45 18.04
N ALA A 12 -2.96 -7.39 17.60
CA ALA A 12 -3.09 -8.01 16.29
C ALA A 12 -4.38 -8.84 16.17
N GLU A 13 -4.74 -9.64 17.17
CA GLU A 13 -5.98 -10.43 17.18
C GLU A 13 -7.22 -9.53 17.09
N THR A 14 -7.22 -8.41 17.82
CA THR A 14 -8.31 -7.44 17.79
C THR A 14 -8.49 -6.85 16.39
N VAL A 15 -7.40 -6.36 15.79
CA VAL A 15 -7.41 -5.80 14.43
C VAL A 15 -7.87 -6.84 13.40
N VAL A 16 -7.31 -8.05 13.45
CA VAL A 16 -7.67 -9.14 12.52
C VAL A 16 -9.13 -9.51 12.67
N SER A 17 -9.64 -9.63 13.90
CA SER A 17 -11.05 -9.92 14.13
C SER A 17 -11.98 -8.87 13.53
N LYS A 18 -11.57 -7.59 13.49
CA LYS A 18 -12.36 -6.50 12.88
C LYS A 18 -12.25 -6.47 11.37
N LEU A 19 -11.08 -6.76 10.81
CA LEU A 19 -10.89 -6.85 9.35
C LEU A 19 -11.59 -8.06 8.73
N MET A 20 -11.74 -9.14 9.49
CA MET A 20 -12.34 -10.40 9.04
C MET A 20 -13.83 -10.54 9.41
N ASP A 21 -14.47 -9.49 9.93
CA ASP A 21 -15.90 -9.50 10.26
C ASP A 21 -16.76 -9.39 9.00
N TYR A 22 -16.94 -10.54 8.35
CA TYR A 22 -17.69 -10.72 7.11
C TYR A 22 -19.15 -10.27 7.18
N ALA A 23 -19.76 -10.20 8.37
CA ALA A 23 -21.13 -9.75 8.51
C ALA A 23 -21.27 -8.24 8.23
N GLY A 24 -20.20 -7.46 8.43
CA GLY A 24 -20.13 -6.03 8.16
C GLY A 24 -19.35 -5.65 6.88
N THR A 25 -18.70 -6.61 6.21
CA THR A 25 -17.79 -6.35 5.07
C THR A 25 -18.08 -7.19 3.81
N THR A 26 -19.35 -7.34 3.43
CA THR A 26 -19.78 -8.27 2.36
C THR A 26 -19.44 -7.83 0.93
N GLU A 27 -18.99 -6.60 0.70
CA GLU A 27 -18.66 -6.12 -0.64
C GLU A 27 -17.18 -6.38 -1.01
N HIS A 28 -16.94 -6.91 -2.21
CA HIS A 28 -15.58 -7.11 -2.75
C HIS A 28 -14.78 -5.80 -2.94
N SER A 29 -15.43 -4.64 -2.75
CA SER A 29 -14.87 -3.29 -2.90
C SER A 29 -14.79 -2.53 -1.57
N HIS A 30 -14.54 -3.22 -0.45
CA HIS A 30 -14.38 -2.55 0.84
C HIS A 30 -13.16 -1.63 0.85
N HIS A 31 -13.41 -0.32 0.80
CA HIS A 31 -12.37 0.69 0.98
C HIS A 31 -12.16 0.93 2.48
N PHE A 32 -10.98 0.59 2.98
CA PHE A 32 -10.57 0.89 4.35
C PHE A 32 -10.15 2.36 4.47
N LEU A 33 -11.13 3.23 4.73
CA LEU A 33 -10.87 4.65 4.99
C LEU A 33 -10.00 4.82 6.25
N MET A 34 -9.09 5.80 6.23
CA MET A 34 -8.16 6.06 7.34
C MET A 34 -8.85 6.14 8.71
N GLY A 35 -10.00 6.82 8.79
CA GLY A 35 -10.77 6.93 10.03
C GLY A 35 -11.21 5.57 10.56
N LYS A 36 -11.72 4.70 9.69
CA LYS A 36 -12.16 3.35 10.09
C LYS A 36 -10.98 2.47 10.48
N SER A 37 -9.88 2.55 9.74
CA SER A 37 -8.64 1.84 10.05
C SER A 37 -8.10 2.23 11.43
N THR A 38 -8.10 3.54 11.74
CA THR A 38 -7.66 4.04 13.05
C THR A 38 -8.61 3.59 14.16
N GLU A 39 -9.92 3.59 13.93
CA GLU A 39 -10.95 3.14 14.89
C GLU A 39 -10.77 1.67 15.28
N ILE A 40 -10.38 0.81 14.34
CA ILE A 40 -10.16 -0.63 14.61
C ILE A 40 -8.77 -0.92 15.21
N GLY A 41 -7.96 0.10 15.47
CA GLY A 41 -6.64 -0.03 16.09
C GLY A 41 -5.49 -0.26 15.11
N LEU A 42 -5.68 -0.02 13.81
CA LEU A 42 -4.55 -0.01 12.88
C LEU A 42 -3.71 1.26 13.09
N PRO A 43 -2.39 1.14 13.24
CA PRO A 43 -1.49 2.28 13.17
C PRO A 43 -1.45 2.77 11.72
N VAL A 44 -2.05 3.93 11.46
CA VAL A 44 -2.10 4.56 10.14
C VAL A 44 -1.42 5.92 10.20
N GLU A 45 -0.54 6.16 9.24
CA GLU A 45 0.12 7.45 9.04
C GLU A 45 -0.41 8.08 7.76
N ALA A 46 -0.82 9.35 7.85
CA ALA A 46 -1.24 10.11 6.67
C ALA A 46 0.01 10.54 5.89
N ILE A 47 0.05 10.21 4.60
CA ILE A 47 1.17 10.58 3.73
C ILE A 47 1.33 12.11 3.69
N GLU A 48 0.22 12.83 3.64
CA GLU A 48 0.16 14.30 3.58
C GLU A 48 0.56 14.97 4.90
N GLY A 49 0.73 14.21 5.99
CA GLY A 49 1.18 14.73 7.28
C GLY A 49 2.67 15.09 7.34
N ASP A 50 3.47 14.55 6.42
CA ASP A 50 4.91 14.82 6.31
C ASP A 50 5.29 15.09 4.84
N GLN A 51 5.62 16.35 4.56
CA GLN A 51 5.99 16.81 3.22
C GLN A 51 7.15 16.01 2.60
N ARG A 52 8.17 15.67 3.40
CA ARG A 52 9.35 14.94 2.90
C ARG A 52 8.98 13.51 2.55
N PHE A 53 8.13 12.88 3.38
CA PHE A 53 7.63 11.53 3.11
C PHE A 53 6.78 11.50 1.85
N GLN A 54 5.84 12.45 1.73
CA GLN A 54 4.99 12.61 0.55
C GLN A 54 5.81 12.82 -0.74
N GLU A 55 6.80 13.71 -0.72
CA GLU A 55 7.68 13.96 -1.86
C GLU A 55 8.49 12.73 -2.26
N GLY A 56 8.95 11.94 -1.29
CA GLY A 56 9.63 10.67 -1.55
C GLY A 56 8.75 9.69 -2.33
N ILE A 57 7.50 9.50 -1.88
CA ILE A 57 6.53 8.61 -2.56
C ILE A 57 6.19 9.14 -3.95
N LEU A 58 5.88 10.44 -4.07
CA LEU A 58 5.52 11.05 -5.35
C LEU A 58 6.68 11.00 -6.35
N SER A 59 7.92 11.10 -5.89
CA SER A 59 9.10 10.98 -6.76
C SER A 59 9.18 9.59 -7.41
N VAL A 60 8.95 8.52 -6.63
CA VAL A 60 8.89 7.15 -7.17
C VAL A 60 7.71 7.01 -8.13
N HIS A 61 6.53 7.50 -7.76
CA HIS A 61 5.35 7.49 -8.64
C HIS A 61 5.63 8.16 -10.00
N HIS A 62 6.18 9.38 -10.00
CA HIS A 62 6.51 10.11 -11.23
C HIS A 62 7.56 9.40 -12.07
N TRP A 63 8.53 8.74 -11.44
CA TRP A 63 9.52 7.93 -12.15
C TRP A 63 8.84 6.78 -12.90
N TYR A 64 7.97 6.03 -12.24
CA TYR A 64 7.18 4.97 -12.87
C TYR A 64 6.29 5.48 -14.00
N MET A 65 5.55 6.57 -13.78
CA MET A 65 4.69 7.16 -14.82
C MET A 65 5.49 7.60 -16.04
N THR A 66 6.67 8.20 -15.83
CA THR A 66 7.59 8.57 -16.92
C THR A 66 8.13 7.35 -17.63
N SER A 67 8.52 6.30 -16.90
CA SER A 67 9.00 5.03 -17.47
C SER A 67 7.93 4.36 -18.33
N PHE A 68 6.68 4.28 -17.85
CA PHE A 68 5.56 3.74 -18.64
C PHE A 68 5.27 4.58 -19.88
N ALA A 69 5.31 5.92 -19.78
CA ALA A 69 5.06 6.81 -20.92
C ALA A 69 6.15 6.76 -22.01
N ARG A 70 7.37 6.32 -21.66
CA ARG A 70 8.54 6.38 -22.55
C ARG A 70 9.10 5.01 -22.94
N SER A 71 8.43 3.93 -22.58
CA SER A 71 8.82 2.56 -22.89
C SER A 71 7.63 1.73 -23.37
N ASN A 72 7.89 0.50 -23.80
CA ASN A 72 6.85 -0.50 -24.08
C ASN A 72 6.55 -1.39 -22.86
N SER A 73 6.92 -0.95 -21.66
CA SER A 73 6.66 -1.70 -20.43
C SER A 73 5.16 -1.70 -20.12
N LEU A 74 4.62 -2.90 -19.91
CA LEU A 74 3.23 -3.14 -19.46
C LEU A 74 3.14 -3.22 -17.94
N LYS A 75 4.19 -3.73 -17.30
CA LYS A 75 4.27 -3.92 -15.85
C LYS A 75 5.71 -3.76 -15.40
N ILE A 76 5.91 -3.07 -14.28
CA ILE A 76 7.17 -2.94 -13.57
C ILE A 76 6.90 -3.28 -12.11
N ILE A 77 7.71 -4.15 -11.51
CA ILE A 77 7.71 -4.45 -10.08
C ILE A 77 9.13 -4.25 -9.56
N ASP A 78 9.31 -3.32 -8.64
CA ASP A 78 10.55 -3.19 -7.85
C ASP A 78 10.31 -3.54 -6.40
N ASN A 79 11.35 -4.05 -5.74
CA ASN A 79 11.39 -4.23 -4.30
C ASN A 79 12.57 -3.45 -3.67
N SER A 80 12.64 -3.48 -2.34
CA SER A 80 13.71 -2.81 -1.58
C SER A 80 15.06 -3.56 -1.61
N ASN A 81 15.16 -4.68 -2.31
CA ASN A 81 16.38 -5.48 -2.45
C ASN A 81 17.07 -5.24 -3.81
N ASP A 82 16.74 -4.13 -4.48
CA ASP A 82 17.22 -3.77 -5.81
C ASP A 82 16.89 -4.83 -6.89
N GLU A 83 15.82 -5.62 -6.69
CA GLU A 83 15.32 -6.55 -7.69
C GLU A 83 14.17 -5.91 -8.48
N THR A 84 14.30 -5.94 -9.81
CA THR A 84 13.33 -5.37 -10.75
C THR A 84 12.82 -6.45 -11.69
N TRP A 85 11.49 -6.57 -11.83
CA TRP A 85 10.86 -7.38 -12.86
C TRP A 85 10.02 -6.52 -13.80
N ILE A 86 10.33 -6.60 -15.10
CA ILE A 86 9.66 -5.81 -16.14
C ILE A 86 9.03 -6.76 -17.16
N VAL A 87 7.74 -6.54 -17.44
CA VAL A 87 7.02 -7.17 -18.55
C VAL A 87 6.87 -6.12 -19.64
N ASN A 88 7.41 -6.39 -20.82
CA ASN A 88 7.29 -5.53 -21.99
C ASN A 88 6.31 -6.13 -23.00
N LEU A 89 5.62 -5.28 -23.74
CA LEU A 89 4.89 -5.70 -24.94
C LEU A 89 5.90 -6.17 -25.99
N THR A 90 5.86 -7.45 -26.36
CA THR A 90 6.59 -7.98 -27.50
C THR A 90 5.71 -7.89 -28.75
N GLY A 91 5.88 -6.81 -29.51
CA GLY A 91 5.25 -6.60 -30.81
C GLY A 91 5.91 -5.42 -31.53
N GLN A 92 6.44 -5.66 -32.73
CA GLN A 92 7.02 -4.63 -33.58
C GLN A 92 5.97 -3.58 -33.95
N ALA A 93 6.33 -2.30 -33.87
CA ALA A 93 5.65 -1.23 -34.61
C ALA A 93 6.01 -1.33 -36.09
#